data_AF-A0A176RUJ0-F1
#
_entry.id   AF-A0A176RUJ0-F1
#
_cell.length_a   1.000
_cell.length_b   1.000
_cell.length_c   1.000
_cell.angle_alpha   90.00
_cell.angle_beta   90.00
_cell.angle_gamma   90.00
#
_symmetry.space_group_name_H-M   'P 1'
#
loop_
_entity.id
_entity.type
_entity.pdbx_description
1 polymer ?
#
loop_
_entity_poly.entity_id
_entity_poly.type
_entity_poly.pdbx_seq_one_letter_code
_entity_poly.pdbx_strand_id
1 'polypeptide(L)' 'MPIHKNAQVTLKMVGYHPFNPQKNHLPTILSTIATYDTCTGHLLGLADATFLTALRTGAASAVASQILASPQNKWV' A
#
# COMPACT_ATOMS: atom_id res chain seq x y z
N MET A 1 5.75 -6.83 4.09
CA MET A 1 6.31 -6.40 2.79
C MET A 1 7.43 -5.40 3.05
N PRO A 2 8.70 -5.84 3.15
CA PRO A 2 9.84 -4.98 3.44
C PRO A 2 10.39 -4.32 2.17
N ILE A 3 10.95 -3.13 2.31
CA ILE A 3 11.83 -2.49 1.32
C ILE A 3 12.98 -1.81 2.06
N HIS A 4 14.21 -1.97 1.56
CA HIS A 4 15.41 -1.32 2.08
C HIS A 4 15.89 -0.28 1.07
N LYS A 5 15.94 1.01 1.43
CA LYS A 5 16.38 2.09 0.56
C LYS A 5 16.91 3.28 1.37
N ASN A 6 18.00 3.90 0.91
CA ASN A 6 18.56 5.14 1.48
C ASN A 6 18.73 5.10 3.01
N ALA A 7 19.39 4.06 3.53
CA ALA A 7 19.60 3.84 4.96
C ALA A 7 18.32 3.72 5.82
N GLN A 8 17.19 3.37 5.19
CA GLN A 8 15.93 3.10 5.86
C GLN A 8 15.35 1.77 5.41
N VAL A 9 14.69 1.08 6.33
CA VAL A 9 13.84 -0.08 6.04
C VAL A 9 12.41 0.32 6.30
N THR A 10 11.56 0.21 5.28
CA THR A 10 10.12 0.40 5.42
C THR A 10 9.43 -0.96 5.33
N LEU A 11 8.63 -1.27 6.34
CA LEU A 11 7.86 -2.50 6.43
C LEU A 11 6.37 -2.16 6.42
N LYS A 12 5.65 -2.67 5.42
CA LYS A 12 4.19 -2.72 5.48
C LYS A 12 3.72 -4.06 6.03
N MET A 13 2.94 -4.03 7.09
CA MET A 13 2.19 -5.19 7.60
C MET A 13 0.75 -5.05 7.11
N VAL A 14 0.24 -6.07 6.42
CA VAL A 14 -1.10 -6.03 5.81
C VAL A 14 -1.83 -7.35 6.03
N GLY A 15 -3.10 -7.27 6.40
CA GLY A 15 -4.04 -8.40 6.46
C GLY A 15 -5.04 -8.36 5.31
N TYR A 16 -5.46 -9.54 4.87
CA TYR A 16 -6.56 -9.74 3.90
C TYR A 16 -7.60 -10.67 4.51
N HIS A 17 -8.79 -10.13 4.76
CA HIS A 17 -9.90 -10.86 5.40
C HIS A 17 -11.20 -10.53 4.66
N PRO A 18 -11.59 -11.29 3.62
CA PRO A 18 -12.68 -10.93 2.71
C PRO A 18 -14.05 -10.82 3.37
N PHE A 19 -14.25 -11.47 4.52
CA PHE A 19 -15.52 -11.42 5.26
C PHE A 19 -15.59 -10.32 6.31
N ASN A 20 -14.52 -9.53 6.52
CA ASN A 20 -14.51 -8.45 7.50
C ASN A 20 -15.61 -7.39 7.28
N PRO A 21 -15.92 -6.96 6.04
CA PRO A 21 -16.97 -5.96 5.83
C PRO A 21 -18.33 -6.44 6.31
N GLN A 22 -18.64 -7.73 6.08
CA GLN A 22 -19.92 -8.31 6.45
C GLN A 22 -20.00 -8.70 7.93
N LYS A 23 -18.93 -9.31 8.48
CA LYS A 23 -18.95 -9.90 9.83
C LYS A 23 -18.57 -8.91 10.93
N ASN A 24 -17.70 -7.95 10.62
CA ASN A 24 -17.00 -7.15 11.62
C ASN A 24 -17.10 -5.63 11.35
N HIS A 25 -17.75 -5.20 10.26
CA HIS A 25 -17.78 -3.80 9.82
C HIS A 25 -16.37 -3.20 9.64
N LEU A 26 -15.40 -4.03 9.26
CA LEU A 26 -14.02 -3.63 9.00
C LEU A 26 -13.68 -3.77 7.51
N PRO A 27 -12.71 -3.00 6.98
CA PRO A 27 -12.19 -3.21 5.63
C PRO A 27 -11.62 -4.62 5.43
N THR A 28 -11.72 -5.13 4.21
CA THR A 28 -11.08 -6.39 3.78
C THR A 28 -9.56 -6.31 3.90
N ILE A 29 -8.99 -5.17 3.54
CA ILE A 29 -7.57 -4.86 3.66
C ILE A 29 -7.39 -3.92 4.82
N LEU A 30 -6.60 -4.32 5.81
CA LEU A 30 -6.14 -3.47 6.90
C LEU A 30 -4.62 -3.53 6.93
N SER A 31 -3.95 -2.38 7.07
CA SER A 31 -2.49 -2.37 7.11
C SER A 31 -1.90 -1.22 7.89
N THR A 32 -0.70 -1.44 8.40
CA THR A 32 0.17 -0.42 8.97
C THR A 32 1.49 -0.40 8.22
N ILE A 33 2.16 0.74 8.26
CA ILE A 33 3.51 0.90 7.70
C ILE A 33 4.43 1.48 8.76
N ALA A 34 5.60 0.89 8.90
CA ALA A 34 6.64 1.30 9.82
C ALA A 34 7.95 1.54 9.07
N THR A 35 8.72 2.54 9.46
CA THR A 35 10.03 2.84 8.88
C THR A 35 11.09 2.84 9.97
N TYR A 36 12.24 2.24 9.70
CA TYR A 36 13.33 2.03 10.63
C TYR A 36 14.64 2.57 10.04
N ASP A 37 15.49 3.14 10.90
CA ASP A 37 16.87 3.47 10.58
C ASP A 37 17.71 2.20 10.46
N THR A 38 18.49 2.05 9.38
CA THR A 38 19.24 0.82 9.14
C THR A 38 20.54 0.72 9.93
N CYS A 39 21.06 1.84 10.43
CA CYS A 39 22.30 1.88 11.18
C CYS A 39 22.08 1.45 12.64
N THR A 40 20.94 1.85 13.21
CA THR A 40 20.62 1.68 14.63
C THR A 40 19.44 0.74 14.89
N GLY A 41 18.62 0.46 13.88
CA GLY A 41 17.36 -0.28 14.02
C GLY A 41 16.22 0.54 14.63
N HIS A 42 16.44 1.84 14.89
CA HIS A 42 15.45 2.69 15.57
C HIS A 42 14.21 2.93 14.70
N LEU A 43 13.01 2.84 15.29
CA LEU A 43 11.75 3.15 14.62
C LEU A 43 11.63 4.66 14.38
N LEU A 44 11.59 5.06 13.11
CA LEU A 44 11.49 6.45 12.68
C LEU A 44 10.05 6.91 12.50
N GLY A 45 9.14 6.01 12.14
CA GLY A 45 7.74 6.35 11.91
C GLY A 45 6.84 5.14 11.84
N LEU A 46 5.58 5.33 12.24
CA LEU A 46 4.51 4.35 12.20
C LEU A 46 3.21 5.05 11.82
N ALA A 47 2.47 4.49 10.86
CA ALA A 47 1.19 5.05 10.41
C ALA A 47 0.21 3.96 9.95
N ASP A 48 -1.08 4.30 9.92
CA ASP A 48 -2.05 3.54 9.12
C ASP A 48 -1.61 3.55 7.65
N ALA A 49 -1.75 2.41 7.00
CA ALA A 49 -1.44 2.24 5.59
C ALA A 49 -2.64 1.71 4.81
N THR A 50 -3.83 1.63 5.42
CA THR A 50 -5.05 1.13 4.79
C THR A 50 -5.44 2.02 3.61
N PHE A 51 -5.58 3.32 3.85
CA PHE A 51 -5.87 4.28 2.78
C PHE A 51 -4.70 4.38 1.79
N LEU A 52 -3.46 4.44 2.29
CA LEU A 52 -2.26 4.50 1.45
C LEU A 52 -2.17 3.30 0.49
N THR A 53 -2.57 2.11 0.94
CA THR A 53 -2.60 0.90 0.10
C THR A 53 -3.62 1.03 -1.01
N ALA A 54 -4.82 1.56 -0.74
CA ALA A 54 -5.84 1.80 -1.78
C ALA A 54 -5.32 2.82 -2.80
N LEU A 55 -4.82 3.97 -2.32
CA LEU A 55 -4.32 5.07 -3.16
C LEU A 55 -3.21 4.61 -4.10
N ARG A 56 -2.14 3.99 -3.56
CA ARG A 56 -0.99 3.57 -4.38
C ARG A 56 -1.33 2.44 -5.36
N THR A 57 -2.34 1.63 -5.05
CA THR A 57 -2.79 0.56 -5.97
C THR A 57 -3.54 1.18 -7.15
N GLY A 58 -4.47 2.10 -6.88
CA GLY A 58 -5.15 2.86 -7.94
C GLY A 58 -4.20 3.68 -8.80
N ALA A 59 -3.24 4.37 -8.18
CA ALA A 59 -2.23 5.15 -8.90
C ALA A 59 -1.36 4.27 -9.82
N ALA A 60 -0.92 3.10 -9.35
CA ALA A 60 -0.16 2.16 -10.17
C ALA A 60 -0.98 1.66 -11.39
N SER A 61 -2.26 1.34 -11.17
CA SER A 61 -3.17 0.99 -12.27
C SER A 61 -3.35 2.13 -13.25
N ALA A 62 -3.53 3.37 -12.79
CA ALA A 62 -3.69 4.54 -13.64
C ALA A 62 -2.45 4.78 -14.52
N VAL A 63 -1.24 4.71 -13.96
CA VAL A 63 0.01 4.84 -14.71
C VAL A 63 0.14 3.73 -15.75
N ALA A 64 -0.15 2.48 -15.37
CA ALA A 64 -0.11 1.36 -16.31
C ALA A 64 -1.11 1.55 -17.46
N SER A 65 -2.35 1.97 -17.17
CA SER A 65 -3.37 2.27 -18.17
C SER A 65 -2.96 3.43 -19.09
N GLN A 66 -2.34 4.48 -18.57
CA GLN A 66 -1.87 5.61 -19.39
C GLN A 66 -0.85 5.19 -20.45
N ILE A 67 0.01 4.22 -20.14
CA ILE A 67 1.08 3.75 -21.04
C ILE A 67 0.59 2.66 -21.99
N LEU A 68 -0.27 1.75 -21.50
CA LEU A 68 -0.57 0.49 -22.19
C LEU A 68 -1.98 0.41 -22.79
N ALA A 69 -2.91 1.30 -22.41
CA ALA A 69 -4.25 1.27 -22.97
C ALA A 69 -4.25 1.64 -24.46
N SER A 70 -5.13 1.01 -25.23
CA SER A 70 -5.35 1.36 -26.63
C SER A 70 -5.74 2.84 -26.75
N PRO A 71 -5.21 3.61 -27.72
CA PRO A 71 -5.58 5.00 -27.96
C PRO A 71 -7.09 5.22 -28.19
N GLN A 72 -7.81 4.15 -28.57
CA GLN A 72 -9.25 4.18 -28.84
C GLN A 72 -10.10 3.83 -27.61
N ASN A 73 -9.48 3.67 -26.43
CA ASN A 73 -10.20 3.33 -25.22
C ASN A 73 -10.97 4.55 -24.71
N LYS A 74 -12.25 4.68 -25.11
CA LYS A 74 -13.13 5.83 -24.83
C LYS A 74 -13.83 5.79 -23.47
N TRP A 75 -13.41 4.89 -22.57
CA TRP A 75 -14.11 4.62 -21.31
C TRP A 75 -13.31 5.02 -20.06
N VAL A 76 -12.23 5.80 -20.22
CA VAL A 76 -11.57 6.53 -19.12
C VAL A 76 -11.85 8.01 -19.29
#